data_AF-A0A1C9WN20-F1
#
_entry.id   AF-A0A1C9WN20-F1
#
_cell.length_a   1.000
_cell.length_b   1.000
_cell.length_c   1.000
_cell.angle_alpha   90.00
_cell.angle_beta   90.00
_cell.angle_gamma   90.00
#
_symmetry.space_group_name_H-M   'P 1'
#
loop_
_entity.id
_entity.type
_entity.pdbx_description
1 polymer ?
#
loop_
_entity_poly.entity_id
_entity_poly.type
_entity_poly.pdbx_seq_one_letter_code
_entity_poly.pdbx_strand_id
1 'polypeptide(L)' 'MTEKLHLTPEDEFPEDLSEVGNKELQVLDSQVQRQLDYEYVADGEPNPETEFRHYDLDEEFSERDRRER' A
#
# COMPACT_ATOMS: atom_id res chain seq x y z
N MET A 1 2.27 -20.74 14.69
CA MET A 1 1.58 -19.45 14.63
C MET A 1 1.68 -19.00 13.20
N THR A 2 0.58 -19.03 12.45
CA THR A 2 0.55 -18.46 11.09
C THR A 2 0.53 -16.95 11.31
N GLU A 3 1.65 -16.27 11.08
CA GLU A 3 1.73 -14.82 11.24
C GLU A 3 0.79 -14.19 10.19
N LYS A 4 -0.29 -13.55 10.64
CA LYS A 4 -1.19 -12.80 9.75
C LYS A 4 -0.38 -11.74 9.01
N LEU A 5 -0.56 -11.65 7.69
CA LEU A 5 0.21 -10.73 6.85
C LEU A 5 -0.35 -9.30 6.86
N HIS A 6 -1.62 -9.13 7.19
CA HIS A 6 -2.32 -7.84 7.33
C HIS A 6 -3.38 -7.95 8.43
N LEU A 7 -3.85 -6.81 8.93
CA LEU A 7 -4.96 -6.73 9.88
C LEU A 7 -6.29 -6.75 9.14
N THR A 8 -7.31 -7.38 9.72
CA THR A 8 -8.72 -7.22 9.33
C THR A 8 -9.42 -6.24 10.28
N PRO A 9 -10.53 -5.60 9.88
CA PRO A 9 -11.28 -4.71 10.77
C PRO A 9 -11.72 -5.34 12.10
N GLU A 10 -11.87 -6.67 12.13
CA GLU A 10 -12.20 -7.44 13.33
C GLU A 10 -10.98 -7.81 14.20
N ASP A 11 -9.76 -7.54 13.74
CA ASP A 11 -8.54 -7.80 14.53
C ASP A 11 -8.38 -6.78 15.66
N GLU A 12 -8.00 -7.26 16.83
CA GLU A 12 -7.70 -6.40 17.98
C GLU A 12 -6.43 -5.57 17.68
N PHE A 13 -6.54 -4.25 17.87
CA PHE A 13 -5.42 -3.32 17.76
C PHE A 13 -4.98 -2.87 19.16
N PRO A 14 -3.66 -2.79 19.44
CA PRO A 14 -3.19 -2.39 20.77
C PRO A 14 -3.68 -0.98 21.15
N GLU A 15 -4.29 -0.86 22.33
CA GLU A 15 -4.73 0.45 22.85
C GLU A 15 -3.54 1.34 23.25
N ASP A 16 -2.44 0.73 23.71
CA ASP A 16 -1.21 1.42 24.06
C ASP A 16 0.01 0.79 23.34
N LEU A 17 0.61 1.58 22.45
CA LEU A 17 1.80 1.17 21.69
C LEU A 17 3.08 1.18 22.54
N SER A 18 3.09 1.82 23.71
CA SER A 18 4.26 1.87 24.59
C SER A 18 4.55 0.53 25.28
N GLU A 19 3.54 -0.33 25.38
CA GLU A 19 3.65 -1.69 25.93
C GLU A 19 4.09 -2.72 24.88
N VAL A 20 4.10 -2.34 23.59
CA VAL A 20 4.44 -3.22 22.48
C VAL A 20 5.95 -3.22 22.25
N GLY A 21 6.55 -4.41 22.13
CA GLY A 21 7.97 -4.54 21.86
C GLY A 21 8.36 -3.95 20.50
N ASN A 22 9.58 -3.44 20.37
CA ASN A 22 10.03 -2.77 19.14
C ASN A 22 9.89 -3.66 17.88
N LYS A 23 10.18 -4.96 18.00
CA LYS A 23 9.98 -5.92 16.90
C LYS A 23 8.50 -6.07 16.54
N GLU A 24 7.62 -6.12 17.54
CA GLU A 24 6.18 -6.26 17.34
C GLU A 24 5.59 -5.00 16.72
N LEU A 25 6.11 -3.81 17.07
CA LEU A 25 5.76 -2.55 16.40
C LEU A 25 6.10 -2.56 14.91
N GLN A 26 7.27 -3.07 14.52
CA GLN A 26 7.65 -3.18 13.10
C GLN A 26 6.76 -4.16 12.33
N VAL A 27 6.34 -5.24 12.99
CA VAL A 27 5.38 -6.19 12.41
C VAL A 27 4.01 -5.54 12.27
N LEU A 28 3.54 -4.82 13.30
CA LEU A 28 2.26 -4.11 13.28
C LEU A 28 2.22 -3.05 12.18
N ASP A 29 3.28 -2.25 12.04
CA ASP A 29 3.42 -1.28 10.94
C ASP A 29 3.33 -1.95 9.57
N SER A 30 4.06 -3.06 9.38
CA SER A 30 4.01 -3.83 8.13
C SER A 30 2.61 -4.39 7.83
N GLN A 31 1.86 -4.79 8.87
CA GLN A 31 0.50 -5.32 8.72
C GLN A 31 -0.51 -4.22 8.37
N VAL A 32 -0.37 -3.04 8.97
CA VAL A 32 -1.20 -1.86 8.68
C VAL A 32 -0.98 -1.40 7.24
N GLN A 33 0.28 -1.28 6.79
CA GLN A 33 0.59 -0.91 5.41
C GLN A 33 -0.08 -1.85 4.40
N ARG A 34 -0.01 -3.16 4.62
CA ARG A 34 -0.66 -4.15 3.75
C ARG A 34 -2.17 -4.15 3.83
N GLN A 35 -2.75 -3.80 4.98
CA GLN A 35 -4.19 -3.61 5.08
C GLN A 35 -4.61 -2.42 4.21
N LEU A 36 -3.89 -1.30 4.29
CA LEU A 36 -4.17 -0.13 3.45
C LEU A 36 -4.02 -0.47 1.98
N ASP A 37 -2.97 -1.20 1.60
CA ASP A 37 -2.81 -1.69 0.23
C ASP A 37 -4.02 -2.54 -0.19
N TYR A 38 -4.48 -3.45 0.67
CA TYR A 38 -5.61 -4.32 0.35
C TYR A 38 -6.96 -3.60 0.28
N GLU A 39 -7.21 -2.62 1.16
CA GLU A 39 -8.48 -1.91 1.24
C GLU A 39 -8.60 -0.76 0.23
N TYR A 40 -7.49 -0.11 -0.10
CA TYR A 40 -7.47 1.07 -0.96
C TYR A 40 -6.97 0.79 -2.39
N VAL A 41 -6.25 -0.30 -2.64
CA VAL A 41 -5.92 -0.73 -4.00
C VAL A 41 -6.98 -1.73 -4.48
N ALA A 42 -8.04 -1.21 -5.09
CA ALA A 42 -9.00 -2.05 -5.80
C ALA A 42 -8.39 -2.56 -7.12
N ASP A 43 -8.71 -3.78 -7.51
CA ASP A 43 -8.16 -4.41 -8.73
C ASP A 43 -8.52 -3.57 -9.97
N GLY A 44 -7.50 -3.00 -10.61
CA GLY A 44 -7.63 -2.09 -11.76
C GLY A 44 -7.58 -0.58 -11.43
N GLU A 45 -7.61 -0.18 -10.17
CA GLU A 45 -7.43 1.22 -9.75
C GLU A 45 -5.93 1.55 -9.58
N PRO A 46 -5.51 2.80 -9.87
CA PRO A 46 -4.14 3.24 -9.66
C PRO A 46 -3.80 3.24 -8.16
N ASN A 47 -2.57 2.85 -7.81
CA ASN A 47 -2.11 2.92 -6.44
C ASN A 47 -2.08 4.39 -5.97
N PRO A 48 -2.70 4.74 -4.82
CA PRO A 48 -2.78 6.13 -4.35
C PRO A 48 -1.42 6.84 -4.20
N GLU A 49 -0.37 6.10 -3.82
CA GLU A 49 0.97 6.67 -3.69
C GLU A 49 1.62 7.01 -5.03
N THR A 50 1.21 6.36 -6.12
CA THR A 50 1.78 6.56 -7.46
C THR A 50 0.79 7.14 -8.46
N GLU A 51 -0.46 7.39 -8.06
CA GLU A 51 -1.54 7.92 -8.90
C GLU A 51 -1.10 9.20 -9.62
N PHE A 52 -0.37 10.09 -8.93
CA PHE A 52 0.13 11.33 -9.49
C PHE A 52 1.06 11.14 -10.70
N ARG A 53 1.70 9.97 -10.84
CA ARG A 53 2.62 9.64 -11.94
C ARG A 53 1.91 9.24 -13.22
N HIS A 54 0.59 9.02 -13.20
CA HIS A 54 -0.15 8.63 -14.40
C HIS A 54 -0.02 9.67 -15.52
N TYR A 55 -0.07 10.96 -15.17
CA TYR A 55 0.08 12.05 -16.14
C TYR A 55 1.46 12.06 -16.81
N ASP A 56 2.52 11.82 -16.03
CA ASP A 56 3.90 11.74 -16.56
C ASP A 56 4.05 10.56 -17.53
N LEU A 57 3.41 9.43 -17.23
CA LEU A 57 3.43 8.23 -18.08
C LEU A 57 2.64 8.45 -19.38
N ASP A 58 1.48 9.09 -19.31
CA ASP A 58 0.66 9.42 -20.49
C ASP A 58 1.42 10.33 -21.48
N GLU A 59 2.14 11.32 -20.95
CA GLU A 59 2.98 12.20 -21.76
C GLU A 59 4.12 11.42 -22.42
N GLU A 60 4.82 10.59 -21.65
CA GLU A 60 5.94 9.78 -22.15
C GLU A 60 5.51 8.79 -23.25
N PHE A 61 4.37 8.12 -23.06
CA PHE A 61 3.80 7.22 -24.08
C PHE A 61 3.38 7.97 -25.33
N SER A 62 2.73 9.13 -25.18
CA SER A 62 2.37 10.00 -26.31
C SER A 62 3.60 10.44 -27.10
N GLU A 63 4.71 10.72 -26.43
CA GLU A 63 5.97 11.07 -27.09
C GLU A 63 6.64 9.89 -27.78
N ARG A 64 6.57 8.68 -27.21
CA ARG A 64 7.03 7.44 -27.89
C ARG A 64 6.26 7.21 -29.18
N ASP A 65 4.94 7.25 -29.13
CA ASP A 65 4.08 7.04 -30.30
C ASP A 65 4.37 8.04 -31.43
N ARG A 66 4.73 9.29 -31.10
CA ARG A 66 5.14 10.28 -32.10
C ARG A 66 6.51 9.99 -32.71
N ARG A 67 7.45 9.42 -31.95
CA ARG A 67 8.79 9.07 -32.43
C ARG A 67 8.80 7.82 -33.32
N GLU A 68 7.84 6.93 -33.12
CA GLU A 68 7.70 5.68 -33.87
C GLU A 68 6.84 5.80 -35.15
N ARG A 69 6.25 6.98 -35.41
CA ARG A 69 5.58 7.34 -36.67
C ARG A 69 6.50 8.08 -37.63
#